data_AF-A0A523AXE6-F1
#
_entry.id   AF-A0A523AXE6-F1
#
_cell.length_a   1.000
_cell.length_b   1.000
_cell.length_c   1.000
_cell.angle_alpha   90.00
_cell.angle_beta   90.00
_cell.angle_gamma   90.00
#
_symmetry.space_group_name_H-M   'P 1'
#
loop_
_entity.id
_entity.type
_entity.pdbx_description
1 polymer ?
#
loop_
_entity_poly.entity_id
_entity_poly.type
_entity_poly.pdbx_seq_one_letter_code
_entity_poly.pdbx_strand_id
1 'polypeptide(L)'
;MVGVSPETIKSEVRKLEGKVPPAIIEELEHTLLRVSREKAITTETLQRVIEAVREAYLSSLVEPGEAVGTVAAQSIGEPGTQMTLRTFHYAGVAELNVTLGLPRLIEILDTRRTPSAALMTVYLEPPYSKDKEKARALAQEIEMTTVEDIISEMETDLINMQLLLSLNRSRLRQRNLTPSKVAEILSQELGPKVKINMDENKIRIRMGEEEGLSELRKLAARVRKLRLKG
;
A
#
# COMPACT_ATOMS: atom_id res chain seq x y z
N MET A 1 32.53 -40.07 -27.05
CA MET A 1 32.90 -39.47 -25.76
C MET A 1 31.78 -39.77 -24.79
N VAL A 2 32.08 -40.52 -23.71
CA VAL A 2 31.08 -40.86 -22.69
C VAL A 2 30.82 -39.58 -21.88
N GLY A 3 29.63 -39.01 -22.02
CA GLY A 3 29.20 -37.87 -21.22
C GLY A 3 28.95 -38.29 -19.77
N VAL A 4 29.21 -37.40 -18.81
CA VAL A 4 28.95 -37.65 -17.39
C VAL A 4 27.46 -37.93 -17.15
N SER A 5 27.13 -38.92 -16.31
CA SER A 5 25.73 -39.23 -15.99
C SER A 5 25.10 -38.11 -15.14
N PRO A 6 23.77 -37.92 -15.24
CA PRO A 6 23.06 -36.95 -14.41
C PRO A 6 23.25 -37.15 -12.91
N GLU A 7 23.42 -38.41 -12.46
CA GLU A 7 23.65 -38.75 -11.05
C GLU A 7 25.03 -38.29 -10.58
N THR A 8 26.05 -38.41 -11.43
CA THR A 8 27.40 -37.94 -11.12
C THR A 8 27.45 -36.41 -11.05
N ILE A 9 26.69 -35.69 -11.89
CA ILE A 9 26.57 -34.23 -11.78
C ILE A 9 26.00 -33.85 -10.41
N LYS A 10 24.93 -34.50 -9.97
CA LYS A 10 24.32 -34.25 -8.66
C LYS A 10 25.27 -34.55 -7.51
N SER A 11 26.00 -35.66 -7.56
CA SER A 11 26.95 -36.00 -6.50
C SER A 11 28.11 -35.01 -6.40
N GLU A 12 28.59 -34.49 -7.54
CA GLU A 12 29.69 -33.52 -7.55
C GLU A 12 29.23 -32.13 -7.11
N VAL A 13 28.04 -31.69 -7.53
CA VAL A 13 27.46 -30.42 -7.10
C VAL A 13 27.16 -30.42 -5.60
N ARG A 14 26.74 -31.55 -5.03
CA ARG A 14 26.57 -31.70 -3.57
C ARG A 14 27.84 -31.48 -2.76
N LYS A 15 29.04 -31.64 -3.34
CA LYS A 15 30.30 -31.35 -2.63
C LYS A 15 30.52 -29.86 -2.37
N LEU A 16 29.75 -28.99 -3.02
CA LEU A 16 29.72 -27.55 -2.77
C LEU A 16 28.78 -27.16 -1.62
N GLU A 17 27.98 -28.10 -1.09
CA GLU A 17 27.13 -27.86 0.07
C GLU A 17 27.96 -27.36 1.26
N GLY A 18 27.52 -26.26 1.86
CA GLY A 18 28.21 -25.60 2.98
C GLY A 18 29.35 -24.66 2.59
N LYS A 19 29.80 -24.65 1.32
CA LYS A 19 30.82 -23.70 0.83
C LYS A 19 30.23 -22.54 0.03
N VAL A 20 29.10 -22.77 -0.62
CA VAL A 20 28.43 -21.80 -1.50
C VAL A 20 26.93 -21.77 -1.15
N PRO A 21 26.22 -20.63 -1.32
CA PRO A 21 24.78 -20.54 -1.08
C PRO A 21 23.96 -21.57 -1.88
N PRO A 22 22.86 -22.10 -1.31
CA PRO A 22 22.05 -23.15 -1.93
C PRO A 22 21.42 -22.72 -3.27
N ALA A 23 21.08 -21.43 -3.43
CA ALA A 23 20.53 -20.91 -4.68
C ALA A 23 21.50 -21.07 -5.86
N ILE A 24 22.81 -20.87 -5.64
CA ILE A 24 23.84 -21.06 -6.66
C ILE A 24 24.00 -22.55 -7.00
N ILE A 25 23.88 -23.43 -5.99
CA ILE A 25 23.95 -24.88 -6.16
C ILE A 25 22.77 -25.37 -7.02
N GLU A 26 21.56 -24.92 -6.73
CA GLU A 26 20.35 -25.26 -7.50
C GLU A 26 20.44 -24.75 -8.95
N GLU A 27 20.88 -23.50 -9.14
CA GLU A 27 21.06 -22.91 -10.47
C GLU A 27 22.13 -23.64 -11.28
N LEU A 28 23.24 -24.02 -10.64
CA LEU A 28 24.33 -24.77 -11.25
C LEU A 28 23.86 -26.18 -11.65
N GLU A 29 23.15 -26.89 -10.77
CA GLU A 29 22.59 -28.22 -11.08
C GLU A 29 21.65 -28.14 -12.28
N HIS A 30 20.69 -27.20 -12.26
CA HIS A 30 19.73 -27.04 -13.34
C HIS A 30 20.42 -26.71 -14.68
N THR A 31 21.43 -25.84 -14.65
CA THR A 31 22.18 -25.45 -15.84
C THR A 31 23.02 -26.59 -16.39
N LEU A 32 23.72 -27.34 -15.54
CA LEU A 32 24.53 -28.49 -15.96
C LEU A 32 23.68 -29.63 -16.50
N LEU A 33 22.51 -29.90 -15.90
CA LEU A 33 21.56 -30.89 -16.41
C LEU A 33 20.98 -30.48 -17.77
N ARG A 34 20.70 -29.19 -17.99
CA ARG A 34 20.26 -28.67 -19.28
C ARG A 34 21.33 -28.85 -20.35
N VAL A 35 22.56 -28.43 -20.06
CA VAL A 35 23.68 -28.52 -21.01
C VAL A 35 24.08 -29.97 -21.29
N SER A 36 24.01 -30.86 -20.29
CA SER A 36 24.30 -32.30 -20.44
C SER A 36 23.37 -32.99 -21.45
N ARG A 37 22.15 -32.49 -21.65
CA ARG A 37 21.20 -32.98 -22.68
C ARG A 37 21.57 -32.52 -24.09
N GLU A 38 22.23 -31.38 -24.23
CA GLU A 38 22.59 -30.78 -25.52
C GLU A 38 24.01 -31.16 -25.97
N LYS A 39 24.94 -31.29 -25.03
CA LYS A 39 26.36 -31.61 -25.29
C LYS A 39 26.90 -32.56 -24.23
N ALA A 40 27.71 -33.53 -24.67
CA ALA A 40 28.43 -34.41 -23.77
C ALA A 40 29.46 -33.60 -22.96
N ILE A 41 29.22 -33.48 -21.65
CA ILE A 41 30.16 -32.87 -20.71
C ILE A 41 31.17 -33.95 -20.30
N THR A 42 32.47 -33.66 -20.33
CA THR A 42 33.49 -34.55 -19.78
C THR A 42 33.64 -34.32 -18.28
N THR A 43 34.13 -35.32 -17.55
CA THR A 43 34.39 -35.22 -16.11
C THR A 43 35.37 -34.08 -15.78
N GLU A 44 36.38 -33.87 -16.63
CA GLU A 44 37.33 -32.76 -16.49
C GLU A 44 36.64 -31.40 -16.63
N THR A 45 35.75 -31.23 -17.62
CA THR A 45 35.02 -29.97 -17.79
C THR A 45 34.08 -29.72 -16.62
N LEU A 46 33.39 -30.75 -16.11
CA LEU A 46 32.52 -30.64 -14.94
C LEU A 46 33.29 -30.16 -13.71
N GLN A 47 34.45 -30.77 -13.42
CA GLN A 47 35.29 -30.37 -12.28
C GLN A 47 35.82 -28.94 -12.45
N ARG A 48 36.25 -28.57 -13.67
CA ARG A 48 36.70 -27.20 -13.95
C ARG A 48 35.61 -26.16 -13.71
N VAL A 49 34.36 -26.46 -14.10
CA VAL A 49 33.23 -25.55 -13.87
C VAL A 49 32.92 -25.40 -12.39
N ILE A 50 32.87 -26.52 -11.65
CA ILE A 50 32.63 -26.52 -10.20
C ILE A 50 33.70 -25.71 -9.47
N GLU A 51 34.97 -25.91 -9.82
CA GLU A 51 36.09 -25.18 -9.22
C GLU A 51 36.05 -23.70 -9.58
N ALA A 52 35.77 -23.35 -10.84
CA ALA A 52 35.64 -21.95 -11.26
C ALA A 52 34.50 -21.23 -10.54
N VAL A 53 33.35 -21.89 -10.32
CA VAL A 53 32.23 -21.31 -9.55
C VAL A 53 32.65 -21.08 -8.09
N ARG A 54 33.36 -22.05 -7.50
CA ARG A 54 33.88 -21.91 -6.13
C ARG A 54 34.87 -20.75 -6.01
N GLU A 55 35.82 -20.66 -6.93
CA GLU A 55 36.83 -19.60 -6.96
C GLU A 55 36.18 -18.23 -7.18
N ALA A 56 35.25 -18.13 -8.14
CA ALA A 56 34.49 -16.90 -8.39
C ALA A 56 33.75 -16.44 -7.13
N TYR A 57 33.06 -17.35 -6.42
CA TYR A 57 32.39 -17.04 -5.17
C TYR A 57 33.36 -16.54 -4.09
N LEU A 58 34.45 -17.27 -3.85
CA LEU A 58 35.46 -16.88 -2.85
C LEU A 58 36.11 -15.53 -3.17
N SER A 59 36.39 -15.26 -4.45
CA SER A 59 36.95 -13.99 -4.90
C SER A 59 35.97 -12.82 -4.83
N SER A 60 34.66 -13.09 -4.77
CA SER A 60 33.61 -12.06 -4.65
C SER A 60 33.34 -11.64 -3.21
N LEU A 61 33.97 -12.30 -2.22
CA LEU A 61 33.82 -11.95 -0.82
C LEU A 61 34.48 -10.60 -0.53
N VAL A 62 33.83 -9.80 0.31
CA VAL A 62 34.40 -8.53 0.78
C VAL A 62 35.62 -8.79 1.68
N GLU A 63 36.66 -7.98 1.53
CA GLU A 63 37.85 -8.08 2.36
C GLU A 63 37.55 -7.68 3.82
N PRO A 64 38.09 -8.40 4.83
CA PRO A 64 37.93 -8.02 6.23
C PRO A 64 38.56 -6.66 6.51
N GLY A 65 37.81 -5.78 7.19
CA GLY A 65 38.26 -4.43 7.55
C GLY A 65 37.77 -3.33 6.61
N GLU A 66 37.06 -3.68 5.54
CA GLU A 66 36.47 -2.71 4.62
C GLU A 66 35.41 -1.83 5.30
N ALA A 67 35.36 -0.54 4.93
CA ALA A 67 34.45 0.45 5.51
C ALA A 67 33.04 0.37 4.90
N VAL A 68 32.41 -0.81 4.99
CA VAL A 68 31.13 -1.13 4.33
C VAL A 68 30.00 -0.15 4.69
N GLY A 69 29.99 0.39 5.92
CA GLY A 69 29.00 1.38 6.35
C GLY A 69 29.10 2.70 5.59
N THR A 70 30.32 3.21 5.36
CA THR A 70 30.55 4.45 4.62
C THR A 70 30.20 4.28 3.15
N VAL A 71 30.65 3.18 2.54
CA VAL A 71 30.37 2.86 1.13
C VAL A 71 28.87 2.68 0.92
N ALA A 72 28.18 1.97 1.81
CA ALA A 72 26.73 1.79 1.73
C ALA A 72 25.96 3.11 1.88
N ALA A 73 26.36 3.96 2.83
CA ALA A 73 25.74 5.27 3.06
C ALA A 73 25.90 6.20 1.84
N GLN A 74 27.08 6.22 1.21
CA GLN A 74 27.30 6.97 -0.03
C GLN A 74 26.47 6.39 -1.18
N SER A 75 26.51 5.07 -1.36
CA SER A 75 25.82 4.37 -2.45
C SER A 75 24.30 4.56 -2.43
N ILE A 76 23.68 4.65 -1.25
CA ILE A 76 22.24 4.94 -1.14
C ILE A 76 21.93 6.45 -1.25
N GLY A 77 22.84 7.31 -0.78
CA GLY A 77 22.63 8.76 -0.72
C GLY A 77 22.88 9.51 -2.03
N GLU A 78 23.90 9.10 -2.80
CA GLU A 78 24.27 9.72 -4.07
C GLU A 78 23.11 9.76 -5.11
N PRO A 79 22.39 8.65 -5.38
CA PRO A 79 21.26 8.69 -6.30
C PRO A 79 20.09 9.54 -5.79
N GLY A 80 20.00 9.77 -4.47
CA GLY A 80 18.98 10.64 -3.88
C GLY A 80 18.99 12.05 -4.46
N THR A 81 20.17 12.58 -4.79
CA THR A 81 20.31 13.89 -5.45
C THR A 81 19.68 13.91 -6.85
N GLN A 82 19.81 12.80 -7.59
CA GLN A 82 19.30 12.65 -8.95
C GLN A 82 17.80 12.30 -9.00
N MET A 83 17.25 11.70 -7.93
CA MET A 83 15.84 11.31 -7.85
C MET A 83 14.88 12.51 -7.83
N THR A 84 15.36 13.70 -7.48
CA THR A 84 14.53 14.92 -7.35
C THR A 84 13.89 15.37 -8.67
N LEU A 85 14.49 15.05 -9.82
CA LEU A 85 14.03 15.50 -11.15
C LEU A 85 13.24 14.44 -11.95
N ARG A 86 13.27 13.17 -11.56
CA ARG A 86 12.68 12.06 -12.37
C ARG A 86 11.24 11.69 -12.00
N THR A 87 10.71 12.13 -10.86
CA THR A 87 9.42 11.66 -10.32
C THR A 87 8.19 12.44 -10.80
N PHE A 88 8.34 13.66 -11.33
CA PHE A 88 7.20 14.47 -11.75
C PHE A 88 6.68 14.18 -13.17
N HIS A 89 7.39 13.36 -13.94
CA HIS A 89 7.04 13.07 -15.35
C HIS A 89 6.47 11.66 -15.59
N TYR A 90 6.21 10.87 -14.55
CA TYR A 90 5.42 9.64 -14.68
C TYR A 90 3.91 9.99 -14.80
N ALA A 91 3.58 10.81 -15.80
CA ALA A 91 2.23 11.22 -16.13
C ALA A 91 1.55 10.07 -16.88
N GLY A 92 0.62 9.36 -16.22
CA GLY A 92 -0.19 8.36 -16.92
C GLY A 92 -1.10 7.48 -16.07
N VAL A 93 -0.86 7.35 -14.77
CA VAL A 93 -1.72 6.53 -13.89
C VAL A 93 -2.12 7.37 -12.68
N ALA A 94 -3.39 7.77 -12.65
CA ALA A 94 -3.97 8.72 -11.70
C ALA A 94 -4.02 8.23 -10.23
N GLU A 95 -3.35 7.14 -9.85
CA GLU A 95 -3.65 6.42 -8.61
C GLU A 95 -2.50 6.26 -7.60
N LEU A 96 -1.30 6.78 -7.85
CA LEU A 96 -0.24 6.71 -6.85
C LEU A 96 0.28 8.10 -6.49
N ASN A 97 -0.13 8.54 -5.30
CA ASN A 97 0.24 9.81 -4.70
C ASN A 97 1.75 10.06 -4.79
N VAL A 98 2.09 11.34 -5.00
CA VAL A 98 3.39 11.96 -5.31
C VAL A 98 4.50 11.69 -4.26
N THR A 99 4.27 10.84 -3.26
CA THR A 99 5.25 10.49 -2.22
C THR A 99 6.27 9.45 -2.62
N LEU A 100 6.17 8.80 -3.79
CA LEU A 100 7.01 7.68 -4.24
C LEU A 100 8.53 7.96 -4.47
N GLY A 101 9.01 9.15 -4.14
CA GLY A 101 10.40 9.56 -4.39
C GLY A 101 11.28 9.59 -3.15
N LEU A 102 12.23 10.53 -3.16
CA LEU A 102 13.10 10.83 -2.03
C LEU A 102 12.36 11.12 -0.71
N PRO A 103 11.19 11.81 -0.68
CA PRO A 103 10.47 12.03 0.56
C PRO A 103 10.12 10.74 1.30
N ARG A 104 9.73 9.66 0.60
CA ARG A 104 9.42 8.38 1.23
C ARG A 104 10.64 7.69 1.82
N LEU A 105 11.79 7.75 1.14
CA LEU A 105 13.04 7.22 1.67
C LEU A 105 13.43 7.92 2.99
N ILE A 106 13.28 9.25 3.05
CA ILE A 106 13.50 10.03 4.26
C ILE A 106 12.53 9.60 5.37
N GLU A 107 11.24 9.42 5.09
CA GLU A 107 10.27 8.99 6.10
C GLU A 107 10.60 7.63 6.73
N ILE A 108 11.07 6.68 5.91
CA ILE A 108 11.44 5.34 6.36
C ILE A 108 12.73 5.41 7.19
N LEU A 109 13.74 6.15 6.72
CA LEU A 109 15.02 6.29 7.40
C LEU A 109 14.88 7.03 8.75
N ASP A 110 14.09 8.11 8.79
CA ASP A 110 13.83 8.90 10.00
C ASP A 110 12.85 8.21 10.97
N THR A 111 12.29 7.05 10.60
CA THR A 111 11.31 6.31 11.42
C THR A 111 10.12 7.17 11.86
N ARG A 112 9.56 7.95 10.93
CA ARG A 112 8.43 8.85 11.26
C ARG A 112 7.22 8.05 11.76
N ARG A 113 6.64 8.49 12.89
CA ARG A 113 5.47 7.82 13.51
C ARG A 113 4.27 7.72 12.59
N THR A 114 4.02 8.75 11.79
CA THR A 114 2.90 8.81 10.85
C THR A 114 3.45 9.09 9.44
N PRO A 115 3.50 8.09 8.56
CA PRO A 115 3.96 8.30 7.19
C PRO A 115 2.96 9.15 6.39
N SER A 116 3.46 9.94 5.42
CA SER A 116 2.59 10.65 4.50
C SER A 116 1.96 9.65 3.52
N ALA A 117 0.64 9.72 3.35
CA ALA A 117 -0.13 8.82 2.47
C ALA A 117 0.10 7.32 2.77
N ALA A 118 -0.26 6.88 3.99
CA ALA A 118 -0.24 5.47 4.35
C ALA A 118 -1.17 4.65 3.44
N LEU A 119 -0.64 3.57 2.87
CA LEU A 119 -1.39 2.62 2.04
C LEU A 119 -1.38 1.24 2.71
N MET A 120 -2.48 0.52 2.58
CA MET A 120 -2.62 -0.85 3.06
C MET A 120 -3.11 -1.75 1.93
N THR A 121 -2.45 -2.89 1.75
CA THR A 121 -2.92 -3.94 0.83
C THR A 121 -3.64 -5.00 1.66
N VAL A 122 -4.96 -5.06 1.53
CA VAL A 122 -5.78 -6.02 2.26
C VAL A 122 -6.03 -7.24 1.37
N TYR A 123 -5.51 -8.39 1.78
CA TYR A 123 -5.76 -9.66 1.12
C TYR A 123 -7.04 -10.28 1.65
N LEU A 124 -7.86 -10.82 0.75
CA LEU A 124 -9.11 -11.49 1.09
C LEU A 124 -8.93 -13.01 1.02
N GLU A 125 -9.44 -13.72 2.02
CA GLU A 125 -9.46 -15.18 2.02
C GLU A 125 -10.62 -15.72 1.16
N PRO A 126 -10.51 -16.92 0.57
CA PRO A 126 -11.66 -17.61 -0.01
C PRO A 126 -12.74 -17.84 1.06
N PRO A 127 -14.04 -17.57 0.77
CA PRO A 127 -14.64 -17.34 -0.54
C PRO A 127 -14.65 -15.87 -1.01
N TYR A 128 -14.33 -14.89 -0.16
CA TYR A 128 -14.36 -13.46 -0.50
C TYR A 128 -13.37 -13.08 -1.61
N SER A 129 -12.23 -13.77 -1.67
CA SER A 129 -11.21 -13.59 -2.71
C SER A 129 -11.72 -13.77 -4.15
N LYS A 130 -12.68 -14.68 -4.35
CA LYS A 130 -13.16 -15.07 -5.70
C LYS A 130 -14.43 -14.34 -6.11
N ASP A 131 -15.03 -13.57 -5.21
CA ASP A 131 -16.32 -12.91 -5.42
C ASP A 131 -16.17 -11.39 -5.34
N LYS A 132 -16.31 -10.74 -6.49
CA LYS A 132 -16.17 -9.28 -6.63
C LYS A 132 -17.22 -8.52 -5.82
N GLU A 133 -18.44 -9.05 -5.71
CA GLU A 133 -19.52 -8.36 -5.01
C GLU A 133 -19.26 -8.34 -3.50
N LYS A 134 -18.83 -9.49 -2.95
CA LYS A 134 -18.46 -9.60 -1.53
C LYS A 134 -17.21 -8.80 -1.19
N ALA A 135 -16.20 -8.81 -2.05
CA ALA A 135 -15.01 -7.98 -1.89
C ALA A 135 -15.36 -6.49 -1.86
N ARG A 136 -16.27 -6.05 -2.73
CA ARG A 136 -16.74 -4.66 -2.77
C ARG A 136 -17.57 -4.30 -1.53
N ALA A 137 -18.43 -5.20 -1.07
CA ALA A 137 -19.22 -4.98 0.15
C ALA A 137 -18.31 -4.79 1.37
N LEU A 138 -17.27 -5.62 1.51
CA LEU A 138 -16.28 -5.48 2.58
C LEU A 138 -15.45 -4.19 2.43
N ALA A 139 -15.04 -3.84 1.20
CA ALA A 139 -14.35 -2.58 0.96
C ALA A 139 -15.18 -1.36 1.38
N GLN A 140 -16.49 -1.37 1.09
CA GLN A 140 -17.43 -0.33 1.54
C GLN A 140 -17.65 -0.31 3.05
N GLU A 141 -17.36 -1.40 3.75
CA GLU A 141 -17.49 -1.51 5.21
C GLU A 141 -16.26 -0.92 5.91
N ILE A 142 -15.07 -1.24 5.39
CA ILE A 142 -13.78 -0.71 5.88
C ILE A 142 -13.60 0.78 5.51
N GLU A 143 -14.21 1.23 4.41
CA GLU A 143 -14.12 2.63 3.98
C GLU A 143 -14.80 3.57 4.98
N MET A 144 -13.96 4.27 5.76
CA MET A 144 -14.42 5.36 6.61
C MET A 144 -15.11 6.43 5.75
N THR A 145 -16.34 6.76 6.15
CA THR A 145 -17.18 7.74 5.50
C THR A 145 -17.53 8.85 6.48
N THR A 146 -17.18 10.08 6.13
CA THR A 146 -17.59 11.28 6.87
C THR A 146 -18.80 11.95 6.21
N VAL A 147 -19.42 12.89 6.91
CA VAL A 147 -20.50 13.72 6.33
C VAL A 147 -19.99 14.50 5.11
N GLU A 148 -18.75 15.01 5.16
CA GLU A 148 -18.13 15.73 4.05
C GLU A 148 -18.07 14.90 2.74
N ASP A 149 -17.83 13.59 2.85
CA ASP A 149 -17.74 12.71 1.69
C ASP A 149 -19.09 12.53 0.98
N ILE A 150 -20.21 12.61 1.71
CA ILE A 150 -21.56 12.33 1.18
C ILE A 150 -22.35 13.57 0.75
N ILE A 151 -21.99 14.75 1.24
CA ILE A 151 -22.68 16.00 0.91
C ILE A 151 -22.20 16.56 -0.43
N SER A 152 -23.13 17.15 -1.19
CA SER A 152 -22.81 18.01 -2.32
C SER A 152 -22.49 19.42 -1.84
N GLU A 153 -23.36 19.96 -0.98
CA GLU A 153 -23.31 21.35 -0.50
C GLU A 153 -23.80 21.42 0.94
N MET A 154 -23.22 22.34 1.70
CA MET A 154 -23.62 22.68 3.06
C MET A 154 -23.84 24.18 3.14
N GLU A 155 -25.08 24.58 3.34
CA GLU A 155 -25.50 25.96 3.46
C GLU A 155 -25.85 26.28 4.90
N THR A 156 -25.54 27.50 5.34
CA THR A 156 -25.92 28.00 6.66
C THR A 156 -27.00 29.06 6.48
N ASP A 157 -28.22 28.77 6.93
CA ASP A 157 -29.32 29.72 6.97
C ASP A 157 -29.22 30.53 8.27
N LEU A 158 -28.83 31.78 8.12
CA LEU A 158 -28.64 32.73 9.22
C LEU A 158 -29.97 33.29 9.76
N ILE A 159 -31.06 33.20 8.98
CA ILE A 159 -32.37 33.74 9.37
C ILE A 159 -33.07 32.75 10.28
N ASN A 160 -33.10 31.49 9.88
CA ASN A 160 -33.76 30.42 10.66
C ASN A 160 -32.82 29.73 11.65
N MET A 161 -31.53 30.12 11.69
CA MET A 161 -30.48 29.47 12.47
C MET A 161 -30.42 27.95 12.21
N GLN A 162 -30.37 27.60 10.92
CA GLN A 162 -30.37 26.22 10.45
C GLN A 162 -29.17 25.91 9.57
N LEU A 163 -28.72 24.66 9.61
CA LEU A 163 -27.78 24.10 8.64
C LEU A 163 -28.56 23.26 7.63
N LEU A 164 -28.36 23.52 6.34
CA LEU A 164 -28.96 22.76 5.24
C LEU A 164 -27.88 21.94 4.55
N LEU A 165 -28.05 20.62 4.59
CA LEU A 165 -27.15 19.65 3.96
C LEU A 165 -27.82 19.06 2.74
N SER A 166 -27.24 19.28 1.56
CA SER A 166 -27.69 18.64 0.33
C SER A 166 -26.91 17.34 0.12
N LEU A 167 -27.57 16.19 0.27
CA LEU A 167 -26.96 14.88 0.13
C LEU A 167 -26.87 14.44 -1.34
N ASN A 168 -25.77 13.79 -1.71
CA ASN A 168 -25.59 13.24 -3.04
C ASN A 168 -26.03 11.76 -3.10
N ARG A 169 -27.13 11.46 -3.81
CA ARG A 169 -27.65 10.09 -3.96
C ARG A 169 -26.63 9.12 -4.56
N SER A 170 -25.79 9.57 -5.49
CA SER A 170 -24.78 8.72 -6.13
C SER A 170 -23.69 8.30 -5.14
N ARG A 171 -23.20 9.24 -4.32
CA ARG A 171 -22.19 8.96 -3.30
C ARG A 171 -22.72 8.08 -2.17
N LEU A 172 -23.98 8.28 -1.78
CA LEU A 172 -24.66 7.44 -0.79
C LEU A 172 -24.79 5.98 -1.26
N ARG A 173 -25.19 5.76 -2.53
CA ARG A 173 -25.30 4.40 -3.11
C ARG A 173 -23.95 3.69 -3.19
N GLN A 174 -22.88 4.42 -3.52
CA GLN A 174 -21.53 3.86 -3.58
C GLN A 174 -21.01 3.39 -2.22
N ARG A 175 -21.50 3.97 -1.12
CA ARG A 175 -21.10 3.67 0.26
C ARG A 175 -22.13 2.81 1.04
N ASN A 176 -23.18 2.38 0.34
CA ASN A 176 -24.29 1.59 0.89
C ASN A 176 -24.98 2.27 2.10
N LEU A 177 -25.25 3.57 1.98
CA LEU A 177 -25.94 4.38 2.99
C LEU A 177 -27.28 4.90 2.46
N THR A 178 -28.27 4.98 3.34
CA THR A 178 -29.57 5.61 3.06
C THR A 178 -29.64 6.98 3.75
N PRO A 179 -30.37 7.97 3.18
CA PRO A 179 -30.60 9.26 3.83
C PRO A 179 -31.19 9.13 5.24
N SER A 180 -32.07 8.15 5.46
CA SER A 180 -32.66 7.85 6.77
C SER A 180 -31.60 7.46 7.80
N LYS A 181 -30.70 6.53 7.44
CA LYS A 181 -29.63 6.08 8.32
C LYS A 181 -28.66 7.20 8.66
N VAL A 182 -28.37 8.09 7.69
CA VAL A 182 -27.55 9.28 7.93
C VAL A 182 -28.23 10.23 8.93
N ALA A 183 -29.53 10.48 8.78
CA ALA A 183 -30.28 11.31 9.72
C ALA A 183 -30.31 10.71 11.13
N GLU A 184 -30.49 9.40 11.25
CA GLU A 184 -30.41 8.67 12.54
C GLU A 184 -29.04 8.84 13.20
N ILE A 185 -27.95 8.59 12.47
CA ILE A 185 -26.59 8.74 13.00
C ILE A 185 -26.32 10.19 13.44
N LEU A 186 -26.73 11.17 12.63
CA LEU A 186 -26.60 12.57 12.99
C LEU A 186 -27.40 12.92 14.25
N SER A 187 -28.60 12.34 14.43
CA SER A 187 -29.42 12.59 15.63
C SER A 187 -28.78 12.03 16.90
N GLN A 188 -28.12 10.87 16.80
CA GLN A 188 -27.41 10.24 17.92
C GLN A 188 -26.16 11.04 18.32
N GLU A 189 -25.38 11.48 17.34
CA GLU A 189 -24.09 12.16 17.56
C GLU A 189 -24.21 13.65 17.94
N LEU A 190 -25.25 14.34 17.46
CA LEU A 190 -25.47 15.77 17.75
C LEU A 190 -26.27 16.01 19.04
N GLY A 191 -26.89 14.96 19.59
CA GLY A 191 -27.61 14.99 20.86
C GLY A 191 -29.02 15.61 20.78
N PRO A 192 -29.78 15.58 21.91
CA PRO A 192 -31.21 15.88 21.93
C PRO A 192 -31.57 17.37 21.74
N LYS A 193 -30.57 18.27 21.76
CA LYS A 193 -30.78 19.72 21.61
C LYS A 193 -30.98 20.14 20.14
N VAL A 194 -30.71 19.24 19.20
CA VAL A 194 -30.70 19.54 17.77
C VAL A 194 -31.88 18.85 17.09
N LYS A 195 -32.72 19.61 16.42
CA LYS A 195 -33.85 19.07 15.65
C LYS A 195 -33.40 18.81 14.22
N ILE A 196 -33.48 17.56 13.79
CA ILE A 196 -33.11 17.13 12.43
C ILE A 196 -34.38 16.78 11.67
N ASN A 197 -34.61 17.50 10.57
CA ASN A 197 -35.69 17.21 9.64
C ASN A 197 -35.10 16.75 8.30
N MET A 198 -35.67 15.70 7.73
CA MET A 198 -35.23 15.15 6.45
C MET A 198 -36.28 15.40 5.38
N ASP A 199 -35.91 16.15 4.35
CA ASP A 199 -36.71 16.41 3.16
C ASP A 199 -36.05 15.72 1.96
N GLU A 200 -36.44 14.46 1.68
CA GLU A 200 -35.88 13.61 0.61
C GLU A 200 -34.34 13.47 0.64
N ASN A 201 -33.63 14.40 0.01
CA ASN A 201 -32.17 14.47 -0.10
C ASN A 201 -31.56 15.60 0.71
N LYS A 202 -32.36 16.44 1.35
CA LYS A 202 -31.88 17.56 2.16
C LYS A 202 -32.09 17.24 3.63
N ILE A 203 -31.04 17.39 4.42
CA ILE A 203 -31.14 17.31 5.88
C ILE A 203 -31.06 18.73 6.42
N ARG A 204 -32.08 19.15 7.17
CA ARG A 204 -32.12 20.41 7.90
C ARG A 204 -31.83 20.15 9.35
N ILE A 205 -30.85 20.85 9.89
CA ILE A 205 -30.43 20.76 11.28
C ILE A 205 -30.72 22.11 11.93
N ARG A 206 -31.68 22.14 12.86
CA ARG A 206 -32.06 23.33 13.62
C ARG A 206 -31.49 23.26 15.03
N MET A 207 -30.80 24.32 15.44
CA MET A 207 -30.34 24.51 16.81
C MET A 207 -31.46 25.05 17.72
N GLY A 208 -31.29 24.90 19.04
CA GLY A 208 -32.22 25.48 20.01
C GLY A 208 -32.17 27.01 19.98
N GLU A 209 -33.26 27.67 20.38
CA GLU A 209 -33.44 29.14 20.29
C GLU A 209 -32.41 29.97 21.09
N GLU A 210 -31.60 29.33 21.95
CA GLU A 210 -30.59 29.98 22.81
C GLU A 210 -29.17 30.01 22.22
N GLU A 211 -28.93 29.46 21.03
CA GLU A 211 -27.59 29.28 20.45
C GLU A 211 -27.29 30.32 19.35
N GLY A 212 -26.25 31.14 19.54
CA GLY A 212 -25.86 32.22 18.61
C GLY A 212 -25.03 31.76 17.39
N LEU A 213 -24.70 32.70 16.50
CA LEU A 213 -23.94 32.46 15.24
C LEU A 213 -22.61 31.70 15.42
N SER A 214 -21.94 31.90 16.55
CA SER A 214 -20.69 31.20 16.88
C SER A 214 -20.91 29.70 17.07
N GLU A 215 -22.00 29.31 17.73
CA GLU A 215 -22.34 27.91 17.97
C GLU A 215 -22.80 27.22 16.68
N LEU A 216 -23.51 27.92 15.81
CA LEU A 216 -23.88 27.40 14.49
C LEU A 216 -22.66 27.11 13.61
N ARG A 217 -21.63 27.97 13.65
CA ARG A 217 -20.36 27.73 12.95
C ARG A 217 -19.57 26.55 13.54
N LYS A 218 -19.53 26.44 14.86
CA LYS A 218 -18.91 25.29 15.55
C LYS A 218 -19.64 23.99 15.22
N LEU A 219 -20.98 24.03 15.18
CA LEU A 219 -21.80 22.90 14.78
C LEU A 219 -21.52 22.51 13.33
N ALA A 220 -21.48 23.47 12.39
CA ALA A 220 -21.15 23.18 11.00
C ALA A 220 -19.76 22.51 10.87
N ALA A 221 -18.75 23.02 11.59
CA ALA A 221 -17.42 22.42 11.61
C ALA A 221 -17.40 21.01 12.20
N ARG A 222 -18.20 20.77 13.25
CA ARG A 222 -18.35 19.45 13.89
C ARG A 222 -19.08 18.47 12.97
N VAL A 223 -20.16 18.89 12.33
CA VAL A 223 -20.98 18.09 11.40
C VAL A 223 -20.13 17.64 10.21
N ARG A 224 -19.28 18.50 9.63
CA ARG A 224 -18.39 18.11 8.51
C ARG A 224 -17.52 16.91 8.82
N LYS A 225 -16.91 16.89 10.01
CA LYS A 225 -15.94 15.86 10.45
C LYS A 225 -16.59 14.64 11.10
N LEU A 226 -17.92 14.62 11.20
CA LEU A 226 -18.65 13.58 11.88
C LEU A 226 -18.57 12.28 11.07
N ARG A 227 -18.26 11.19 11.77
CA ARG A 227 -18.12 9.85 11.18
C ARG A 227 -19.50 9.21 11.05
N LEU A 228 -19.84 8.80 9.84
CA LEU A 228 -21.11 8.12 9.57
C LEU A 228 -20.94 6.61 9.49
N LYS A 229 -19.79 6.16 9.00
CA LYS A 229 -19.47 4.74 8.82
C LYS A 229 -17.96 4.55 8.87
N GLY A 230 -17.51 3.38 9.30
CA GLY A 230 -16.10 3.02 9.45
C GLY A 230 -15.86 2.32 10.77
#